data_AF-W5SV80-F1
#
_entry.id   AF-W5SV80-F1
#
_cell.length_a   1.000
_cell.length_b   1.000
_cell.length_c   1.000
_cell.angle_alpha   90.00
_cell.angle_beta   90.00
_cell.angle_gamma   90.00
#
_symmetry.space_group_name_H-M   'P 1'
#
loop_
_entity.id
_entity.type
_entity.pdbx_description
1 polymer ?
#
loop_
_entity_poly.entity_id
_entity_poly.type
_entity_poly.pdbx_seq_one_letter_code
_entity_poly.pdbx_strand_id
1 'polypeptide(L)'
;MLTYTFAFGKVPPEVEKFLKHNFELMVGVAGSGNRNWGDSFCNAVNLIKNEYNVEEILKFELSGTSHDVENFIGRIENETLRVK
;
A
#
# COMPACT_ATOMS: atom_id res chain seq x y z
N MET A 1 -6.10 0.87 2.12
CA MET A 1 -5.73 1.77 1.00
C MET A 1 -4.98 0.97 -0.07
N LEU A 2 -5.26 1.20 -1.36
CA LEU A 2 -4.47 0.70 -2.48
C LEU A 2 -3.94 1.90 -3.26
N THR A 3 -2.63 2.00 -3.45
CA THR A 3 -2.00 3.16 -4.11
C THR A 3 -0.94 2.74 -5.14
N TYR A 4 -0.34 3.71 -5.82
CA TYR A 4 0.84 3.52 -6.66
C TYR A 4 2.00 4.35 -6.10
N THR A 5 3.21 4.11 -6.58
CA THR A 5 4.40 4.86 -6.16
C THR A 5 4.74 5.93 -7.18
N PHE A 6 4.94 7.16 -6.72
CA PHE A 6 5.19 8.32 -7.56
C PHE A 6 6.66 8.78 -7.46
N ALA A 7 7.24 9.13 -8.61
CA ALA A 7 8.63 9.60 -8.71
C ALA A 7 9.61 8.71 -7.93
N PHE A 8 10.56 9.31 -7.20
CA PHE A 8 11.59 8.65 -6.38
C PHE A 8 11.01 8.01 -5.11
N GLY A 9 10.07 7.08 -5.24
CA GLY A 9 9.54 6.33 -4.11
C GLY A 9 8.54 7.09 -3.23
N LYS A 10 7.95 8.18 -3.73
CA LYS A 10 7.05 9.06 -2.96
C LYS A 10 5.60 8.59 -3.04
N VAL A 11 4.80 9.05 -2.07
CA VAL A 11 3.34 8.94 -2.10
C VAL A 11 2.79 9.93 -3.15
N PRO A 12 1.82 9.53 -3.99
CA PRO A 12 1.16 10.46 -4.89
C PRO A 12 0.51 11.63 -4.14
N PRO A 13 0.63 12.89 -4.60
CA PRO A 13 0.09 14.05 -3.87
C PRO A 13 -1.42 13.97 -3.58
N GLU A 14 -2.20 13.37 -4.49
CA GLU A 14 -3.63 13.15 -4.30
C GLU A 14 -3.93 12.16 -3.18
N VAL A 15 -3.04 11.17 -2.98
CA VAL A 15 -3.16 10.17 -1.91
C VAL A 15 -2.77 10.79 -0.57
N GLU A 16 -1.70 11.59 -0.52
CA GLU A 16 -1.35 12.36 0.69
C GLU A 16 -2.53 13.26 1.11
N LYS A 17 -3.13 13.98 0.15
CA LYS A 17 -4.29 14.84 0.42
C LYS A 17 -5.51 14.06 0.94
N PHE A 18 -5.77 12.88 0.39
CA PHE A 18 -6.85 12.01 0.83
C PHE A 18 -6.61 11.50 2.25
N LEU A 19 -5.43 10.96 2.53
CA LEU A 19 -5.11 10.34 3.82
C LEU A 19 -5.11 11.34 4.97
N LYS A 20 -4.68 12.60 4.75
CA LYS A 20 -4.78 13.68 5.75
C LYS A 20 -6.15 13.83 6.41
N HIS A 21 -7.23 13.43 5.73
CA HIS A 21 -8.61 13.59 6.23
C HIS A 21 -9.34 12.26 6.45
N ASN A 22 -8.77 11.12 6.02
CA ASN A 22 -9.48 9.84 5.95
C ASN A 22 -8.70 8.65 6.55
N PHE A 23 -7.54 8.89 7.17
CA PHE A 23 -6.68 7.80 7.66
C PHE A 23 -7.25 7.05 8.87
N GLU A 24 -8.17 7.64 9.65
CA GLU A 24 -8.62 7.08 10.94
C GLU A 24 -9.22 5.67 10.84
N LEU A 25 -9.83 5.33 9.70
CA LEU A 25 -10.43 4.00 9.45
C LEU A 25 -9.55 3.11 8.56
N MET A 26 -8.34 3.55 8.24
CA MET A 26 -7.42 2.77 7.41
C MET A 26 -6.84 1.62 8.23
N VAL A 27 -7.11 0.39 7.81
CA VAL A 27 -6.58 -0.83 8.46
C VAL A 27 -5.24 -1.28 7.90
N GLY A 28 -4.87 -0.82 6.70
CA GLY A 28 -3.65 -1.22 6.03
C GLY A 28 -3.47 -0.58 4.67
N VAL A 29 -2.28 -0.74 4.10
CA VAL A 29 -1.87 -0.20 2.81
C VAL A 29 -1.27 -1.28 1.92
N ALA A 30 -1.71 -1.32 0.66
CA ALA A 30 -1.04 -2.00 -0.43
C ALA A 30 -0.63 -0.99 -1.50
N GLY A 31 0.37 -1.32 -2.32
CA GLY A 31 0.78 -0.44 -3.40
C GLY A 31 1.48 -1.10 -4.57
N SER A 32 1.25 -0.51 -5.73
CA SER A 32 1.91 -0.83 -7.00
C SER A 32 3.21 -0.02 -7.17
N GLY A 33 4.17 -0.63 -7.85
CA GLY A 33 5.44 -0.02 -8.23
C GLY A 33 6.09 -0.76 -9.40
N ASN A 34 7.39 -0.58 -9.57
CA ASN A 34 8.18 -1.28 -10.57
C ASN A 34 9.57 -1.57 -9.96
N ARG A 35 10.03 -2.83 -9.99
CA ARG A 35 11.27 -3.26 -9.33
C ARG A 35 12.53 -2.65 -9.94
N ASN A 36 12.45 -2.10 -11.15
CA ASN A 36 13.55 -1.32 -11.74
C ASN A 36 13.93 -0.10 -10.89
N TRP A 37 13.08 0.32 -9.94
CA TRP A 37 13.38 1.36 -8.97
C TRP A 37 14.19 0.89 -7.75
N GLY A 38 14.59 -0.39 -7.68
CA GLY A 38 15.43 -0.93 -6.62
C GLY A 38 14.83 -0.67 -5.23
N ASP A 39 15.60 -0.03 -4.36
CA ASP A 39 15.18 0.31 -2.99
C ASP A 39 13.95 1.21 -2.92
N SER A 40 13.62 1.91 -4.01
CA SER A 40 12.40 2.73 -4.11
C SER A 40 11.16 1.94 -4.55
N PHE A 41 11.28 0.63 -4.80
CA PHE A 41 10.15 -0.22 -5.16
C PHE A 41 9.06 -0.18 -4.08
N CYS A 42 7.88 0.28 -4.48
CA CYS A 42 6.72 0.43 -3.61
C CYS A 42 6.97 1.24 -2.32
N ASN A 43 7.93 2.17 -2.33
CA ASN A 43 8.28 2.89 -1.11
C ASN A 43 7.14 3.77 -0.56
N ALA A 44 6.16 4.16 -1.39
CA ALA A 44 4.93 4.80 -0.92
C ALA A 44 4.21 3.98 0.16
N VAL A 45 4.25 2.64 0.06
CA VAL A 45 3.68 1.73 1.06
C VAL A 45 4.40 1.86 2.39
N ASN A 46 5.74 1.90 2.39
CA ASN A 46 6.53 2.09 3.61
C ASN A 46 6.23 3.44 4.27
N LEU A 47 6.16 4.50 3.46
CA LEU A 47 5.88 5.86 3.95
C LEU A 47 4.51 5.93 4.61
N ILE A 48 3.45 5.44 3.94
CA ILE A 48 2.08 5.42 4.47
C ILE A 48 1.99 4.52 5.72
N LYS A 49 2.60 3.34 5.67
CA LYS A 49 2.62 2.38 6.79
C LYS A 49 3.18 3.04 8.05
N ASN A 50 4.33 3.70 7.92
CA ASN A 50 5.04 4.31 9.04
C ASN A 50 4.36 5.60 9.54
N GLU A 51 3.82 6.41 8.63
CA GLU A 51 3.17 7.68 8.98
C GLU A 51 1.85 7.46 9.73
N TYR A 52 1.03 6.50 9.28
CA TYR A 52 -0.30 6.25 9.85
C TYR A 52 -0.37 5.03 10.77
N ASN A 53 0.76 4.35 11.01
CA ASN A 53 0.85 3.17 11.87
C ASN A 53 -0.18 2.08 11.51
N VAL A 54 -0.24 1.73 10.23
CA VAL A 54 -1.12 0.68 9.69
C VAL A 54 -0.31 -0.48 9.14
N GLU A 55 -0.94 -1.60 8.82
CA GLU A 55 -0.24 -2.77 8.28
C GLU A 55 0.11 -2.67 6.79
N GLU A 56 1.20 -3.31 6.38
CA GLU A 56 1.51 -3.54 4.97
C GLU A 56 0.74 -4.77 4.49
N ILE A 57 -0.20 -4.55 3.58
CA ILE A 57 -0.97 -5.62 2.95
C ILE A 57 -0.15 -6.24 1.81
N LEU A 58 0.26 -5.46 0.80
CA LEU A 58 0.97 -6.02 -0.36
C LEU A 58 1.79 -4.97 -1.12
N LYS A 59 2.93 -5.39 -1.67
CA LYS A 59 3.70 -4.66 -2.69
C LYS A 59 3.76 -5.48 -3.97
N PHE A 60 3.33 -4.92 -5.09
CA PHE A 60 3.28 -5.63 -6.38
C PHE A 60 3.72 -4.73 -7.54
N GLU A 61 4.00 -5.31 -8.71
CA GLU A 61 4.47 -4.58 -9.87
C GLU A 61 3.35 -4.23 -10.84
N LEU A 62 3.33 -2.98 -11.31
CA LEU A 62 2.42 -2.48 -12.34
C LEU A 62 0.96 -2.85 -12.03
N SER A 63 0.31 -3.57 -12.94
CA SER A 63 -1.07 -4.01 -12.78
C SER A 63 -1.23 -5.23 -11.85
N GLY A 64 -0.13 -5.84 -11.42
CA GLY A 64 -0.13 -7.09 -10.67
C GLY A 64 -0.33 -8.32 -11.54
N THR A 65 -0.13 -9.48 -10.92
CA THR A 65 -0.36 -10.81 -11.48
C THR A 65 -1.55 -11.47 -10.77
N SER A 66 -2.04 -12.59 -11.30
CA SER A 66 -3.06 -13.39 -10.61
C SER A 66 -2.59 -13.83 -9.21
N HIS A 67 -1.29 -14.09 -9.05
CA HIS A 67 -0.72 -14.44 -7.75
C HIS A 67 -0.76 -13.26 -6.75
N ASP A 68 -0.55 -12.03 -7.23
CA ASP A 68 -0.69 -10.83 -6.39
C ASP A 68 -2.13 -10.64 -5.93
N VAL A 69 -3.11 -10.92 -6.80
CA VAL A 69 -4.53 -10.87 -6.46
C VAL A 69 -4.87 -11.89 -5.37
N GLU A 70 -4.44 -13.14 -5.53
CA GLU A 70 -4.66 -14.20 -4.54
C GLU A 70 -4.04 -13.84 -3.18
N ASN A 71 -2.79 -13.36 -3.19
CA ASN A 71 -2.09 -12.93 -1.97
C ASN A 71 -2.78 -11.73 -1.30
N PHE A 72 -3.26 -10.77 -2.08
CA PHE A 72 -3.96 -9.60 -1.56
C PHE A 72 -5.24 -10.00 -0.83
N ILE A 73 -6.07 -10.85 -1.45
CA ILE A 73 -7.32 -11.35 -0.86
C ILE A 73 -7.03 -12.09 0.45
N GLY A 74 -6.11 -13.06 0.42
CA GLY A 74 -5.77 -13.84 1.61
C GLY A 74 -5.23 -13.00 2.76
N ARG A 75 -4.48 -11.92 2.47
CA ARG A 75 -3.99 -11.00 3.51
C ARG A 75 -5.08 -10.11 4.08
N ILE A 76 -5.98 -9.59 3.25
CA ILE A 76 -7.11 -8.78 3.74
C ILE A 76 -7.99 -9.60 4.68
N GLU A 77 -8.29 -10.85 4.35
CA GLU A 77 -9.09 -11.72 5.22
C GLU A 77 -8.44 -11.86 6.61
N ASN A 78 -7.13 -12.09 6.67
CA ASN A 78 -6.39 -12.20 7.91
C ASN A 78 -6.37 -10.89 8.73
N GLU A 79 -6.15 -9.74 8.08
CA GLU A 79 -6.09 -8.45 8.80
C GLU A 79 -7.48 -7.98 9.24
N THR A 80 -8.53 -8.22 8.45
CA THR A 80 -9.91 -7.86 8.82
C THR A 80 -10.37 -8.62 10.07
N LEU A 81 -9.85 -9.82 10.31
CA LEU A 81 -10.13 -10.60 11.52
C LEU A 81 -9.44 -10.04 12.77
N ARG A 82 -8.38 -9.23 12.65
CA ARG A 82 -7.65 -8.63 13.79
C ARG A 82 -8.26 -7.34 14.32
N VAL A 83 -9.09 -6.67 13.52
CA VAL A 83 -9.73 -5.40 13.86
C VAL A 83 -11.11 -5.61 14.53
N LYS A 84 -11.58 -6.87 14.63
CA LYS A 84 -12.79 -7.26 15.38
C LYS A 84 -12.43 -7.63 16.81
#